data_AF-A0A2D8XKY5-F1
#
_entry.id   AF-A0A2D8XKY5-F1
#
_cell.length_a   1.000
_cell.length_b   1.000
_cell.length_c   1.000
_cell.angle_alpha   90.00
_cell.angle_beta   90.00
_cell.angle_gamma   90.00
#
_symmetry.space_group_name_H-M   'P 1'
#
loop_
_entity.id
_entity.type
_entity.pdbx_description
1 polymer ?
#
loop_
_entity_poly.entity_id
_entity_poly.type
_entity_poly.pdbx_seq_one_letter_code
_entity_poly.pdbx_strand_id
1 'polypeptide(L)'
;MQINKTESLDNDGGSNTRTPFTGEVEIIPPNPKKKGNPIESDRGSVVRLEPVKMTQIPTKEFLEPFIAQTLGSIYASIDCLRRDSGVNLSRIKNVKSSYLIMGGELAALLDALKPYSDHALTPSHRDARKVCRKALERLEALKVMDAKAMHNKHVIGFISVATAYLETMHIVLHKGTKARDRKEALERFSG
;
A
#
# COMPACT_ATOMS: atom_id res chain seq x y z
N MET A 1 -53.81 -0.41 18.68
CA MET A 1 -52.53 -0.31 17.93
C MET A 1 -51.92 -1.70 17.92
N GLN A 2 -51.86 -2.32 16.75
CA GLN A 2 -51.42 -3.70 16.57
C GLN A 2 -49.90 -3.80 16.75
N ILE A 3 -49.45 -4.79 17.53
CA ILE A 3 -48.05 -5.20 17.58
C ILE A 3 -48.02 -6.64 17.10
N ASN A 4 -47.41 -6.85 15.94
CA ASN A 4 -47.30 -8.15 15.31
C ASN A 4 -46.27 -9.03 16.03
N LYS A 5 -46.62 -10.32 16.07
CA LYS A 5 -45.84 -11.48 16.50
C LYS A 5 -44.45 -11.53 15.87
N THR A 6 -43.49 -12.08 16.61
CA THR A 6 -42.48 -12.98 16.06
C THR A 6 -42.22 -14.11 17.04
N GLU A 7 -42.17 -15.30 16.47
CA GLU A 7 -42.16 -16.62 17.07
C GLU A 7 -40.83 -16.98 17.72
N SER A 8 -40.94 -17.95 18.62
CA SER A 8 -39.93 -18.74 19.30
C SER A 8 -39.05 -19.55 18.35
N LEU A 9 -37.75 -19.61 18.63
CA LEU A 9 -36.85 -20.67 18.18
C LEU A 9 -35.90 -21.06 19.33
N ASP A 10 -36.16 -22.22 19.89
CA ASP A 10 -35.26 -23.31 20.28
C ASP A 10 -33.86 -22.96 20.81
N ASN A 11 -33.71 -23.15 22.13
CA ASN A 11 -32.44 -23.33 22.81
C ASN A 11 -32.15 -24.83 22.87
N ASP A 12 -31.12 -25.29 22.17
CA ASP A 12 -30.56 -26.62 22.41
C ASP A 12 -29.04 -26.61 22.32
N GLY A 13 -28.43 -27.08 23.42
CA GLY A 13 -27.19 -27.84 23.48
C GLY A 13 -25.90 -27.30 22.84
N GLY A 14 -24.90 -27.05 23.70
CA GLY A 14 -23.52 -27.43 23.36
C GLY A 14 -22.45 -26.38 23.63
N SER A 15 -21.97 -26.35 24.87
CA SER A 15 -20.66 -25.80 25.21
C SER A 15 -19.57 -26.44 24.34
N ASN A 16 -18.80 -25.64 23.60
CA ASN A 16 -17.59 -26.12 22.96
C ASN A 16 -16.49 -25.07 23.07
N THR A 17 -15.68 -25.24 24.12
CA THR A 17 -14.40 -24.58 24.33
C THR A 17 -13.44 -24.95 23.19
N ARG A 18 -13.14 -23.99 22.31
CA ARG A 18 -12.06 -24.14 21.33
C ARG A 18 -10.71 -24.01 22.04
N THR A 19 -10.00 -25.13 22.10
CA THR A 19 -8.58 -25.24 22.44
C THR A 19 -7.70 -24.50 21.41
N PRO A 20 -6.53 -23.98 21.82
CA PRO A 20 -5.56 -23.39 20.91
C PRO A 20 -4.91 -24.49 20.04
N PHE A 21 -4.80 -24.22 18.75
CA PHE A 21 -4.10 -25.07 17.78
C PHE A 21 -2.59 -25.03 18.07
N THR A 22 -2.09 -26.00 18.83
CA THR A 22 -0.67 -26.38 18.85
C THR A 22 -0.44 -27.39 17.73
N GLY A 23 -0.21 -26.89 16.52
CA GLY A 23 0.27 -27.70 15.41
C GLY A 23 1.78 -27.86 15.52
N GLU A 24 2.23 -28.90 16.22
CA GLU A 24 3.61 -29.37 16.13
C GLU A 24 3.87 -29.79 14.67
N VAL A 25 4.87 -29.16 14.03
CA VAL A 25 5.34 -29.60 12.72
C VAL A 25 6.19 -30.86 12.95
N GLU A 26 5.66 -32.00 12.55
CA GLU A 26 6.36 -33.28 12.57
C GLU A 26 7.53 -33.22 11.57
N ILE A 27 8.75 -33.00 12.09
CA ILE A 27 9.97 -33.04 11.29
C ILE A 27 10.30 -34.52 11.04
N ILE A 28 10.04 -35.00 9.84
CA ILE A 28 10.48 -36.34 9.39
C ILE A 28 12.02 -36.32 9.26
N PRO A 29 12.80 -37.07 10.07
CA PRO A 29 14.24 -37.14 9.89
C PRO A 29 14.58 -38.03 8.68
N PRO A 30 15.66 -37.72 7.93
CA PRO A 30 16.09 -38.58 6.83
C PRO A 30 16.64 -39.90 7.35
N ASN A 31 16.13 -41.00 6.80
CA ASN A 31 16.53 -42.38 7.07
C ASN A 31 18.01 -42.63 6.71
N PRO A 32 18.89 -43.12 7.61
CA PRO A 32 20.33 -43.17 7.35
C PRO A 32 20.83 -44.59 7.07
N LYS A 33 20.85 -45.07 5.81
CA LYS A 33 21.69 -46.25 5.46
C LYS A 33 22.17 -46.25 4.00
N LYS A 34 23.42 -45.83 3.77
CA LYS A 34 24.39 -46.58 2.96
C LYS A 34 25.80 -46.32 3.50
N LYS A 35 26.42 -47.39 4.03
CA LYS A 35 27.80 -47.43 4.52
C LYS A 35 28.78 -47.40 3.33
N GLY A 36 29.86 -46.64 3.46
CA GLY A 36 31.01 -46.69 2.55
C GLY A 36 32.15 -45.78 3.01
N ASN A 37 32.98 -46.31 3.92
CA ASN A 37 34.35 -45.99 4.38
C ASN A 37 34.85 -44.54 4.67
N PRO A 38 35.73 -44.37 5.68
CA PRO A 38 36.24 -43.07 6.14
C PRO A 38 37.55 -42.66 5.43
N ILE A 39 38.07 -41.48 5.82
CA ILE A 39 39.35 -40.82 5.46
C ILE A 39 39.12 -39.78 4.34
N GLU A 40 39.37 -38.48 4.46
CA GLU A 40 40.35 -37.72 5.24
C GLU A 40 39.83 -36.28 5.46
N SER A 41 40.15 -35.68 6.61
CA SER A 41 39.89 -34.27 6.89
C SER A 41 40.93 -33.42 6.15
N ASP A 42 40.52 -32.70 5.11
CA ASP A 42 41.32 -31.59 4.58
C ASP A 42 40.43 -30.35 4.39
N ARG A 43 40.82 -29.30 5.13
CA ARG A 43 40.57 -27.87 4.91
C ARG A 43 39.13 -27.41 4.68
N GLY A 44 38.58 -26.86 5.78
CA GLY A 44 37.82 -25.59 5.82
C GLY A 44 37.22 -25.10 4.50
N SER A 45 36.22 -25.81 4.00
CA SER A 45 35.36 -25.30 2.93
C SER A 45 34.32 -24.42 3.58
N VAL A 46 34.55 -23.10 3.56
CA VAL A 46 33.53 -22.11 3.87
C VAL A 46 32.42 -22.32 2.85
N VAL A 47 31.34 -22.99 3.24
CA VAL A 47 30.13 -23.10 2.43
C VAL A 47 29.62 -21.67 2.28
N ARG A 48 29.93 -21.05 1.13
CA ARG A 48 29.37 -19.76 0.76
C ARG A 48 27.90 -20.04 0.49
N LEU A 49 27.05 -19.76 1.49
CA LEU A 49 25.62 -19.71 1.31
C LEU A 49 25.34 -18.58 0.32
N GLU A 50 25.22 -18.92 -0.96
CA GLU A 50 24.66 -18.01 -1.95
C GLU A 50 23.31 -17.53 -1.41
N PRO A 51 23.07 -16.20 -1.32
CA PRO A 51 21.81 -15.70 -0.82
C PRO A 51 20.70 -16.22 -1.73
N VAL A 52 19.80 -17.03 -1.17
CA VAL A 52 18.61 -17.49 -1.87
C VAL A 52 17.82 -16.25 -2.27
N LYS A 53 17.92 -15.84 -3.54
CA LYS A 53 17.06 -14.81 -4.12
C LYS A 53 15.65 -15.39 -4.26
N MET A 54 14.92 -15.42 -3.15
CA MET A 54 13.46 -15.51 -3.22
C MET A 54 12.91 -14.14 -3.63
N THR A 55 13.12 -13.76 -4.88
CA THR A 55 12.41 -12.64 -5.51
C THR A 55 11.22 -13.21 -6.28
N GLN A 56 10.25 -13.78 -5.57
CA GLN A 56 8.91 -13.88 -6.16
C GLN A 56 8.37 -12.46 -6.18
N ILE A 57 8.41 -11.85 -7.38
CA ILE A 57 7.72 -10.58 -7.63
C ILE A 57 6.24 -10.84 -7.30
N PRO A 58 5.59 -10.00 -6.47
CA PRO A 58 4.18 -10.16 -6.19
C PRO A 58 3.38 -10.22 -7.50
N THR A 59 2.25 -10.92 -7.49
CA THR A 59 1.47 -11.03 -8.73
C THR A 59 0.77 -9.71 -9.02
N LYS A 60 0.44 -9.47 -10.29
CA LYS A 60 -0.18 -8.22 -10.74
C LYS A 60 -1.52 -7.95 -10.05
N GLU A 61 -2.21 -9.00 -9.62
CA GLU A 61 -3.47 -8.95 -8.86
C GLU A 61 -3.28 -8.29 -7.50
N PHE A 62 -2.08 -8.27 -6.94
CA PHE A 62 -1.76 -7.56 -5.70
C PHE A 62 -1.70 -6.03 -5.90
N LEU A 63 -1.42 -5.55 -7.11
CA LEU A 63 -1.23 -4.12 -7.38
C LEU A 63 -2.54 -3.33 -7.27
N GLU A 64 -3.67 -3.88 -7.72
CA GLU A 64 -4.94 -3.15 -7.68
C GLU A 64 -5.41 -2.86 -6.24
N PRO A 65 -5.47 -3.85 -5.33
CA PRO A 65 -5.78 -3.60 -3.92
C PRO A 65 -4.78 -2.65 -3.25
N PHE A 66 -3.48 -2.78 -3.59
CA PHE A 66 -2.45 -1.94 -2.99
C PHE A 66 -2.58 -0.47 -3.43
N ILE A 67 -2.78 -0.20 -4.72
CA ILE A 67 -3.05 1.14 -5.24
C ILE A 67 -4.33 1.71 -4.60
N ALA A 68 -5.39 0.90 -4.47
CA ALA A 68 -6.63 1.33 -3.84
C ALA A 68 -6.43 1.70 -2.36
N GLN A 69 -5.65 0.91 -1.62
CA GLN A 69 -5.30 1.20 -0.23
C GLN A 69 -4.48 2.50 -0.11
N THR A 70 -3.47 2.70 -0.94
CA THR A 70 -2.67 3.93 -1.00
C THR A 70 -3.57 5.15 -1.26
N LEU A 71 -4.47 5.07 -2.24
CA LEU A 71 -5.41 6.14 -2.53
C LEU A 71 -6.38 6.42 -1.39
N GLY A 72 -6.89 5.37 -0.75
CA GLY A 72 -7.76 5.47 0.42
C GLY A 72 -7.08 6.14 1.61
N SER A 73 -5.83 5.76 1.90
CA SER A 73 -5.01 6.36 2.97
C SER A 73 -4.78 7.86 2.73
N ILE A 74 -4.36 8.22 1.51
CA ILE A 74 -4.14 9.60 1.11
C ILE A 74 -5.43 10.41 1.19
N TYR A 75 -6.53 9.91 0.60
CA TYR A 75 -7.84 10.57 0.65
C TYR A 75 -8.32 10.80 2.08
N ALA A 76 -8.27 9.78 2.94
CA ALA A 76 -8.69 9.89 4.33
C ALA A 76 -7.88 10.96 5.07
N SER A 77 -6.55 11.00 4.85
CA SER A 77 -5.69 12.00 5.47
C SER A 77 -6.02 13.44 5.05
N ILE A 78 -6.47 13.65 3.81
CA ILE A 78 -6.85 14.96 3.28
C ILE A 78 -8.26 15.34 3.73
N ASP A 79 -9.19 14.39 3.80
CA ASP A 79 -10.56 14.65 4.25
C ASP A 79 -10.60 15.10 5.72
N CYS A 80 -9.65 14.65 6.55
CA CYS A 80 -9.42 15.16 7.90
C CYS A 80 -9.09 16.67 7.95
N LEU A 81 -8.67 17.29 6.85
CA LEU A 81 -8.42 18.74 6.76
C LEU A 81 -9.69 19.56 6.53
N ARG A 82 -10.75 18.93 5.99
CA ARG A 82 -12.06 19.56 5.73
C ARG A 82 -12.97 19.52 6.95
N ARG A 83 -12.95 18.43 7.70
CA ARG A 83 -13.82 18.24 8.86
C ARG A 83 -13.18 18.88 10.08
N ASP A 84 -13.97 19.51 10.94
CA ASP A 84 -13.59 19.69 12.35
C ASP A 84 -13.51 18.29 12.95
N SER A 85 -12.35 17.66 12.77
CA SER A 85 -12.13 16.22 12.90
C SER A 85 -12.35 15.68 14.33
N GLY A 86 -12.83 16.48 15.28
CA GLY A 86 -12.90 16.16 16.71
C GLY A 86 -11.52 15.96 17.36
N VAL A 87 -10.45 15.86 16.54
CA VAL A 87 -9.07 15.72 16.96
C VAL A 87 -8.55 17.09 17.37
N ASN A 88 -8.10 17.19 18.62
CA ASN A 88 -7.66 18.42 19.27
C ASN A 88 -6.26 18.90 18.81
N LEU A 89 -5.96 18.79 17.51
CA LEU A 89 -4.71 19.24 16.90
C LEU A 89 -4.95 20.54 16.14
N SER A 90 -3.99 21.47 16.23
CA SER A 90 -4.01 22.68 15.40
C SER A 90 -4.03 22.30 13.92
N ARG A 91 -4.84 22.99 13.10
CA ARG A 91 -5.01 22.73 11.66
C ARG A 91 -3.69 22.56 10.90
N ILE A 92 -2.66 23.36 11.23
CA ILE A 92 -1.34 23.27 10.61
C ILE A 92 -0.60 21.96 10.91
N LYS A 93 -0.81 21.37 12.09
CA LYS A 93 -0.25 20.04 12.44
C LYS A 93 -0.93 18.95 11.61
N ASN A 94 -2.25 19.03 11.43
CA ASN A 94 -2.97 18.08 10.56
C ASN A 94 -2.45 18.13 9.13
N VAL A 95 -2.24 19.33 8.57
CA VAL A 95 -1.64 19.49 7.22
C VAL A 95 -0.27 18.82 7.13
N LYS A 96 0.61 19.04 8.12
CA LYS A 96 1.95 18.43 8.14
C LYS A 96 1.87 16.90 8.21
N SER A 97 0.95 16.37 9.02
CA SER A 97 0.72 14.93 9.08
C SER A 97 0.23 14.37 7.74
N SER A 98 -0.76 15.00 7.09
CA SER A 98 -1.25 14.57 5.78
C SER A 98 -0.17 14.66 4.70
N TYR A 99 0.70 15.67 4.76
CA TYR A 99 1.87 15.78 3.88
C TYR A 99 2.83 14.59 4.03
N LEU A 100 3.16 14.21 5.27
CA LEU A 100 4.02 13.06 5.55
C LEU A 100 3.37 11.73 5.14
N ILE A 101 2.08 11.56 5.40
CA ILE A 101 1.31 10.37 4.98
C ILE A 101 1.37 10.25 3.46
N MET A 102 1.02 11.31 2.73
CA MET A 102 1.03 11.27 1.27
C MET A 102 2.43 10.96 0.71
N GLY A 103 3.48 11.57 1.25
CA GLY A 103 4.85 11.26 0.84
C GLY A 103 5.24 9.80 1.09
N GLY A 104 4.94 9.27 2.28
CA GLY A 104 5.24 7.88 2.64
C GLY A 104 4.47 6.86 1.78
N GLU A 105 3.18 7.09 1.58
CA GLU A 105 2.29 6.24 0.77
C GLU A 105 2.74 6.19 -0.71
N LEU A 106 3.10 7.34 -1.28
CA LEU A 106 3.61 7.40 -2.65
C LEU A 106 4.97 6.70 -2.80
N ALA A 107 5.87 6.89 -1.84
CA ALA A 107 7.18 6.22 -1.84
C ALA A 107 7.03 4.70 -1.75
N ALA A 108 6.16 4.22 -0.84
CA ALA A 108 5.86 2.80 -0.69
C ALA A 108 5.25 2.21 -1.97
N LEU A 109 4.32 2.94 -2.62
CA LEU A 109 3.73 2.51 -3.88
C LEU A 109 4.76 2.41 -5.01
N LEU A 110 5.65 3.39 -5.11
CA LEU A 110 6.70 3.37 -6.12
C LEU A 110 7.72 2.24 -5.89
N ASP A 111 8.06 1.94 -4.64
CA ASP A 111 8.95 0.83 -4.30
C ASP A 111 8.30 -0.52 -4.62
N ALA A 112 7.03 -0.71 -4.26
CA ALA A 112 6.28 -1.91 -4.63
C ALA A 112 6.15 -2.09 -6.15
N LEU A 113 6.07 -1.00 -6.91
CA LEU A 113 6.02 -1.05 -8.37
C LEU A 113 7.39 -1.28 -9.00
N LYS A 114 8.51 -1.01 -8.32
CA LYS A 114 9.87 -1.09 -8.87
C LYS A 114 10.24 -2.42 -9.54
N PRO A 115 9.84 -3.60 -9.02
CA PRO A 115 10.20 -4.89 -9.62
C PRO A 115 9.51 -5.18 -10.96
N TYR A 116 8.42 -4.48 -11.28
CA TYR A 116 7.63 -4.76 -12.48
C TYR A 116 8.17 -4.00 -13.69
N SER A 117 8.52 -4.73 -14.75
CA SER A 117 8.76 -4.13 -16.06
C SER A 117 7.48 -3.51 -16.63
N ASP A 118 7.62 -2.54 -17.54
CA ASP A 118 6.46 -1.88 -18.14
C ASP A 118 5.56 -2.87 -18.91
N HIS A 119 6.12 -3.93 -19.49
CA HIS A 119 5.37 -4.98 -20.19
C HIS A 119 4.50 -5.83 -19.25
N ALA A 120 4.90 -5.98 -17.98
CA ALA A 120 4.13 -6.72 -16.98
C ALA A 120 2.91 -5.94 -16.46
N LEU A 121 2.86 -4.62 -16.69
CA LEU A 121 1.83 -3.73 -16.19
C LEU A 121 0.69 -3.49 -17.19
N THR A 122 -0.52 -3.22 -16.68
CA THR A 122 -1.58 -2.63 -17.52
C THR A 122 -1.19 -1.20 -17.93
N PRO A 123 -1.78 -0.66 -19.00
CA PRO A 123 -1.67 0.77 -19.31
C PRO A 123 -1.99 1.67 -18.10
N SER A 124 -3.08 1.39 -17.38
CA SER A 124 -3.47 2.15 -16.19
C SER A 124 -2.44 2.09 -15.06
N HIS A 125 -1.80 0.94 -14.81
CA HIS A 125 -0.73 0.84 -13.82
C HIS A 125 0.51 1.67 -14.23
N ARG A 126 0.87 1.67 -15.52
CA ARG A 126 1.98 2.48 -16.02
C ARG A 126 1.69 3.97 -15.86
N ASP A 127 0.48 4.40 -16.16
CA ASP A 127 0.09 5.80 -16.02
C ASP A 127 0.00 6.20 -14.53
N ALA A 128 -0.57 5.35 -13.66
CA ALA A 128 -0.56 5.55 -12.22
C ALA A 128 0.86 5.71 -11.66
N ARG A 129 1.80 4.87 -12.11
CA ARG A 129 3.22 4.97 -11.75
C ARG A 129 3.81 6.34 -12.12
N LYS A 130 3.50 6.87 -13.31
CA LYS A 130 3.96 8.21 -13.73
C LYS A 130 3.37 9.31 -12.85
N VAL A 131 2.07 9.24 -12.58
CA VAL A 131 1.37 10.19 -11.69
C VAL A 131 2.00 10.18 -10.30
N CYS A 132 2.25 8.99 -9.73
CA CYS A 132 2.87 8.87 -8.40
C CYS A 132 4.27 9.49 -8.35
N ARG A 133 5.13 9.23 -9.36
CA ARG A 133 6.46 9.83 -9.44
C ARG A 133 6.39 11.35 -9.48
N LYS A 134 5.54 11.91 -10.35
CA LYS A 134 5.41 13.36 -10.49
C LYS A 134 4.80 14.01 -9.25
N ALA A 135 3.86 13.35 -8.59
CA ALA A 135 3.30 13.82 -7.34
C ALA A 135 4.37 13.89 -6.24
N LEU A 136 5.19 12.84 -6.10
CA LEU A 136 6.27 12.80 -5.14
C LEU A 136 7.32 13.90 -5.41
N GLU A 137 7.75 14.06 -6.66
CA GLU A 137 8.66 15.15 -7.08
C GLU A 137 8.11 16.53 -6.67
N ARG A 138 6.82 16.78 -6.91
CA ARG A 138 6.15 18.03 -6.54
C ARG A 138 6.03 18.22 -5.03
N LEU A 139 5.80 17.15 -4.28
CA LEU A 139 5.76 17.20 -2.81
C LEU A 139 7.12 17.55 -2.23
N GLU A 140 8.19 16.92 -2.71
CA GLU A 140 9.55 17.15 -2.24
C GLU A 140 10.04 18.59 -2.47
N ALA A 141 9.51 19.26 -3.51
CA ALA A 141 9.77 20.68 -3.76
C ALA A 141 9.10 21.63 -2.73
N LEU A 142 8.17 21.13 -1.90
CA LEU A 142 7.41 21.93 -0.95
C LEU A 142 8.02 21.85 0.46
N LYS A 143 8.16 23.01 1.11
CA LYS A 143 8.66 23.12 2.50
C LYS A 143 7.51 23.16 3.51
N VAL A 144 6.60 22.18 3.45
CA VAL A 144 5.38 22.15 4.30
C VAL A 144 5.73 22.04 5.78
N MET A 145 6.79 21.29 6.11
CA MET A 145 7.23 21.10 7.49
C MET A 145 7.69 22.41 8.16
N ASP A 146 8.14 23.39 7.38
CA ASP A 146 8.58 24.70 7.88
C ASP A 146 7.41 25.69 8.06
N ALA A 147 6.23 25.37 7.51
CA ALA A 147 5.09 26.27 7.55
C ALA A 147 4.56 26.45 8.98
N LYS A 148 4.27 27.71 9.34
CA LYS A 148 3.69 28.09 10.65
C LYS A 148 2.19 28.40 10.58
N ALA A 149 1.65 28.61 9.39
CA ALA A 149 0.27 29.03 9.18
C ALA A 149 -0.34 28.39 7.92
N MET A 150 -1.67 28.32 7.89
CA MET A 150 -2.43 27.70 6.78
C MET A 150 -2.31 28.47 5.46
N HIS A 151 -2.13 29.80 5.51
CA HIS A 151 -1.99 30.64 4.32
C HIS A 151 -0.58 30.59 3.71
N ASN A 152 0.34 29.80 4.26
CA ASN A 152 1.68 29.66 3.70
C ASN A 152 1.62 29.05 2.29
N LYS A 153 2.38 29.60 1.35
CA LYS A 153 2.42 29.13 -0.05
C LYS A 153 2.71 27.64 -0.21
N HIS A 154 3.51 27.05 0.68
CA HIS A 154 3.83 25.61 0.65
C HIS A 154 2.65 24.76 1.12
N VAL A 155 1.84 25.25 2.06
CA VAL A 155 0.60 24.59 2.50
C VAL A 155 -0.43 24.61 1.37
N ILE A 156 -0.62 25.77 0.74
CA ILE A 156 -1.54 25.90 -0.41
C ILE A 156 -1.05 25.03 -1.57
N GLY A 157 0.24 25.03 -1.86
CA GLY A 157 0.87 24.18 -2.86
C GLY A 157 0.65 22.69 -2.59
N PHE A 158 0.79 22.26 -1.34
CA PHE A 158 0.52 20.88 -0.95
C PHE A 158 -0.94 20.48 -1.21
N ILE A 159 -1.90 21.29 -0.77
CA ILE A 159 -3.32 21.02 -0.98
C ILE A 159 -3.62 20.93 -2.49
N SER A 160 -3.06 21.84 -3.29
CA SER A 160 -3.20 21.82 -4.75
C SER A 160 -2.62 20.54 -5.38
N VAL A 161 -1.41 20.12 -4.99
CA VAL A 161 -0.78 18.87 -5.46
C VAL A 161 -1.61 17.66 -5.06
N ALA A 162 -2.09 17.61 -3.83
CA ALA A 162 -2.86 16.51 -3.28
C ALA A 162 -4.20 16.34 -4.00
N THR A 163 -4.94 17.44 -4.20
CA THR A 163 -6.21 17.42 -4.96
C THR A 163 -5.97 17.02 -6.42
N ALA A 164 -4.99 17.63 -7.10
CA ALA A 164 -4.68 17.30 -8.49
C ALA A 164 -4.24 15.84 -8.66
N TYR A 165 -3.50 15.29 -7.70
CA TYR A 165 -3.11 13.88 -7.68
C TYR A 165 -4.34 12.97 -7.60
N LEU A 166 -5.24 13.20 -6.65
CA LEU A 166 -6.46 12.38 -6.48
C LEU A 166 -7.36 12.44 -7.72
N GLU A 167 -7.55 13.63 -8.30
CA GLU A 167 -8.32 13.82 -9.53
C GLU A 167 -7.69 13.07 -10.70
N THR A 168 -6.38 13.21 -10.90
CA THR A 168 -5.67 12.54 -12.00
C THR A 168 -5.69 11.03 -11.84
N MET A 169 -5.47 10.51 -10.63
CA MET A 169 -5.54 9.08 -10.33
C MET A 169 -6.94 8.51 -10.58
N HIS A 170 -7.98 9.25 -10.20
CA HIS A 170 -9.37 8.88 -10.51
C HIS A 170 -9.58 8.71 -12.03
N ILE A 171 -9.15 9.70 -12.82
CA ILE A 171 -9.29 9.65 -14.30
C ILE A 171 -8.51 8.48 -14.90
N VAL A 172 -7.25 8.27 -14.47
CA VAL A 172 -6.34 7.25 -15.02
C VAL A 172 -6.79 5.82 -14.71
N LEU A 173 -7.32 5.60 -13.50
CA LEU A 173 -7.73 4.27 -13.03
C LEU A 173 -9.19 3.94 -13.35
N HIS A 174 -10.03 4.93 -13.65
CA HIS A 174 -11.44 4.68 -13.92
C HIS A 174 -11.62 3.93 -15.26
N LYS A 175 -12.28 2.76 -15.18
CA LYS A 175 -12.56 1.87 -16.32
C LYS A 175 -13.33 2.55 -17.46
N GLY A 176 -14.15 3.56 -17.14
CA GLY A 176 -14.96 4.31 -18.11
C GLY A 176 -14.21 5.39 -18.89
N THR A 177 -13.01 5.77 -18.46
CA THR A 177 -12.27 6.87 -19.08
C THR A 177 -11.72 6.46 -20.45
N LYS A 178 -11.86 7.31 -21.47
CA LYS A 178 -11.28 7.05 -22.80
C LYS A 178 -9.75 7.23 -22.77
N ALA A 179 -9.04 6.55 -23.66
CA ALA A 179 -7.58 6.63 -23.71
C ALA A 179 -7.05 8.06 -23.96
N ARG A 180 -7.78 8.85 -24.77
CA ARG A 180 -7.47 10.26 -25.01
C ARG A 180 -7.55 11.09 -23.71
N ASP A 181 -8.63 10.94 -22.96
CA ASP A 181 -8.87 11.72 -21.73
C ASP A 181 -7.85 11.34 -20.64
N ARG A 182 -7.46 10.06 -20.55
CA ARG A 182 -6.35 9.62 -19.68
C ARG A 182 -5.03 10.29 -20.05
N LYS A 183 -4.69 10.32 -21.35
CA LYS A 183 -3.46 10.96 -21.83
C LYS A 183 -3.46 12.45 -21.54
N GLU A 184 -4.56 13.14 -21.81
CA GLU A 184 -4.71 14.57 -21.54
C GLU A 184 -4.59 14.89 -20.04
N ALA A 185 -5.22 14.10 -19.16
CA ALA A 185 -5.06 14.26 -17.73
C ALA A 185 -3.61 14.05 -17.27
N LEU A 186 -2.94 13.03 -17.81
CA LEU A 186 -1.55 12.76 -17.51
C LEU A 186 -0.62 13.90 -17.95
N GLU A 187 -0.84 14.46 -19.15
CA GLU A 187 -0.08 15.62 -19.66
C GLU A 187 -0.31 16.85 -18.78
N ARG A 188 -1.57 17.21 -18.50
CA ARG A 188 -1.89 18.33 -17.59
C ARG A 188 -1.24 18.16 -16.22
N PHE A 189 -1.22 16.93 -15.69
CA PHE A 189 -0.59 16.66 -14.41
C PHE A 189 0.94 16.65 -14.49
N SER A 190 1.54 16.26 -15.62
CA SER A 190 2.99 16.12 -15.74
C SER A 190 3.72 17.40 -16.14
N GLY A 191 3.00 18.34 -16.77
CA GLY A 191 3.57 19.53 -17.42
C GLY A 191 4.00 19.23 -18.85
#